data_AF-A0A1H2CKG9-F1
#
_entry.id   AF-A0A1H2CKG9-F1
#
_cell.length_a   1.000
_cell.length_b   1.000
_cell.length_c   1.000
_cell.angle_alpha   90.00
_cell.angle_beta   90.00
_cell.angle_gamma   90.00
#
_symmetry.space_group_name_H-M   'P 1'
#
loop_
_entity.id
_entity.type
_entity.pdbx_description
1 polymer ?
#
loop_
_entity_poly.entity_id
_entity_poly.type
_entity_poly.pdbx_seq_one_letter_code
_entity_poly.pdbx_strand_id
1 'polypeptide(L)'
;MPSTTDRPSGSEDPFAVAEALQSVVRDTAAIETGRPTEAVDVGTRDTVIVDETMLGRHDTVRVPTQRRPPAGRRAPLVVAALFATLWAALLSYLPVAAVIGLARTLEGSGGLAGAAHAGAAGWLLGHGVPIGTSIGPLALAPLLLTMLMIWRLNRAGLHVTRAIGARHSGSIGRALLVTVVVGTAYAMIGALTAHLVDGRGTDVSTGRAAVHFLILGLLGTMLGALRGTGAVTALARRIPPALRHGIRTGLIAAFLILGTGAVIGGLAVALGGAQAAKIISGYQTGVAGQAGITLVSIGYAVNAAIWVTAYLLGPGFALGIDTAIGLTDVTYGPPPMIPLIAGLPEGPMGATGALLLALPVIAGAVAGWTLTQRLRYGRDSAWRATRKTAATEPAWTLVILSGLLSGPVAGTTLALLAWTSGGALGSGRLSHIGPDPIQVGVVAAIVVAVSVSVGAAATRAFSRRS
;
A
#
# COMPACT_ATOMS: atom_id res chain seq x y z
N MET A 1 27.94 -34.93 -30.61
CA MET A 1 27.04 -34.14 -31.48
C MET A 1 25.98 -35.07 -32.04
N PRO A 2 24.70 -34.86 -31.72
CA PRO A 2 23.59 -35.46 -32.47
C PRO A 2 22.88 -34.42 -33.35
N SER A 3 22.47 -34.88 -34.52
CA SER A 3 21.93 -34.17 -35.67
C SER A 3 20.51 -33.63 -35.47
N THR A 4 20.28 -32.41 -35.94
CA THR A 4 18.96 -31.77 -36.04
C THR A 4 18.27 -32.16 -37.34
N THR A 5 17.24 -32.99 -37.27
CA THR A 5 16.30 -33.23 -38.37
C THR A 5 14.96 -32.56 -38.03
N ASP A 6 14.84 -31.30 -38.47
CA ASP A 6 13.62 -30.74 -39.05
C ASP A 6 13.94 -29.32 -39.55
N ARG A 7 14.56 -29.27 -40.73
CA ARG A 7 14.73 -28.05 -41.53
C ARG A 7 14.02 -28.34 -42.86
N PRO A 8 12.88 -27.69 -43.17
CA PRO A 8 12.33 -27.76 -44.51
C PRO A 8 13.25 -26.94 -45.42
N SER A 9 13.88 -27.60 -46.39
CA SER A 9 14.84 -27.06 -47.38
C SER A 9 16.03 -26.29 -46.79
N GLY A 10 17.25 -26.85 -46.86
CA GLY A 10 18.47 -26.26 -46.28
C GLY A 10 18.94 -24.94 -46.90
N SER A 11 18.20 -23.85 -46.73
CA SER A 11 18.64 -22.47 -47.00
C SER A 11 19.06 -21.78 -45.71
N GLU A 12 20.17 -21.03 -45.75
CA GLU A 12 20.67 -20.18 -44.65
C GLU A 12 20.11 -18.75 -44.75
N ASP A 13 18.88 -18.61 -45.27
CA ASP A 13 18.26 -17.30 -45.43
C ASP A 13 17.39 -16.96 -44.20
N PRO A 14 17.78 -15.99 -43.36
CA PRO A 14 17.01 -15.59 -42.19
C PRO A 14 15.63 -15.00 -42.53
N PHE A 15 15.39 -14.59 -43.78
CA PHE A 15 14.11 -14.03 -44.21
C PHE A 15 13.03 -15.10 -44.49
N ALA A 16 13.41 -16.30 -44.93
CA ALA A 16 12.46 -17.40 -45.16
C ALA A 16 11.83 -17.92 -43.85
N VAL A 17 12.55 -17.81 -42.72
CA VAL A 17 12.04 -18.18 -41.39
C VAL A 17 11.04 -17.15 -40.85
N ALA A 18 11.20 -15.87 -41.21
CA ALA A 18 10.25 -14.82 -40.84
C ALA A 18 8.92 -14.94 -41.61
N GLU A 19 8.98 -15.33 -42.89
CA GLU A 19 7.81 -15.50 -43.75
C GLU A 19 6.97 -16.74 -43.36
N ALA A 20 7.62 -17.83 -42.95
CA ALA A 20 6.94 -19.02 -42.41
C ALA A 20 6.28 -18.80 -41.03
N LEU A 21 6.74 -17.82 -40.25
CA LEU A 21 6.10 -17.43 -38.99
C LEU A 21 4.93 -16.46 -39.22
N GLN A 22 4.93 -15.70 -40.31
CA GLN A 22 3.83 -14.80 -40.69
C GLN A 22 2.62 -15.55 -41.27
N SER A 23 2.79 -16.74 -41.84
CA SER A 23 1.67 -17.57 -42.32
C SER A 23 0.88 -18.27 -41.18
N VAL A 24 1.34 -18.16 -39.93
CA VAL A 24 0.63 -18.64 -38.72
C VAL A 24 -0.17 -17.51 -38.04
N VAL A 25 -0.29 -16.35 -38.70
CA VAL A 25 -1.27 -15.33 -38.33
C VAL A 25 -2.65 -15.84 -38.75
N ARG A 26 -3.42 -16.32 -37.76
CA ARG A 26 -4.82 -16.74 -37.94
C ARG A 26 -5.61 -15.64 -38.65
N ASP A 27 -6.14 -15.96 -39.83
CA ASP A 27 -7.25 -15.22 -40.43
C ASP A 27 -8.37 -15.10 -39.39
N THR A 28 -8.55 -13.90 -38.88
CA THR A 28 -9.65 -13.59 -37.97
C THR A 28 -10.81 -13.18 -38.86
N ALA A 29 -11.56 -14.18 -39.37
CA ALA A 29 -12.79 -13.91 -40.10
C ALA A 29 -13.79 -13.18 -39.19
N ALA A 30 -14.33 -12.06 -39.66
CA ALA A 30 -15.40 -11.35 -38.97
C ALA A 30 -16.64 -12.26 -38.90
N ILE A 31 -17.20 -12.42 -37.70
CA ILE A 31 -18.40 -13.22 -37.49
C ILE A 31 -19.61 -12.41 -38.00
N GLU A 32 -20.25 -12.86 -39.07
CA GLU A 32 -21.56 -12.36 -39.50
C GLU A 32 -22.61 -12.67 -38.42
N THR A 33 -23.10 -11.65 -37.73
CA THR A 33 -24.12 -11.74 -36.66
C THR A 33 -25.55 -11.90 -37.18
N GLY A 34 -25.72 -12.52 -38.35
CA GLY A 34 -27.00 -12.65 -39.07
C GLY A 34 -27.53 -14.07 -39.23
N ARG A 35 -26.95 -15.08 -38.57
CA ARG A 35 -27.41 -16.47 -38.73
C ARG A 35 -28.62 -16.74 -37.81
N PRO A 36 -29.76 -17.26 -38.32
CA PRO A 36 -30.88 -17.66 -37.47
C PRO A 36 -30.43 -18.74 -36.51
N THR A 37 -30.78 -18.60 -35.23
CA THR A 37 -30.53 -19.63 -34.21
C THR A 37 -31.43 -20.82 -34.49
N GLU A 38 -30.89 -21.86 -35.14
CA GLU A 38 -31.60 -23.13 -35.29
C GLU A 38 -31.64 -23.84 -33.92
N ALA A 39 -32.83 -24.21 -33.47
CA ALA A 39 -32.99 -24.95 -32.23
C ALA A 39 -32.39 -26.35 -32.42
N VAL A 40 -31.25 -26.60 -31.79
CA VAL A 40 -30.59 -27.91 -31.82
C VAL A 40 -31.38 -28.86 -30.93
N ASP A 41 -32.03 -29.86 -31.55
CA ASP A 41 -32.64 -30.97 -30.84
C ASP A 41 -31.55 -31.83 -30.18
N VAL A 42 -31.57 -31.89 -28.86
CA VAL A 42 -30.53 -32.52 -28.02
C VAL A 42 -30.72 -34.04 -27.97
N GLY A 43 -31.82 -34.58 -28.51
CA GLY A 43 -32.17 -36.00 -28.44
C GLY A 43 -31.32 -36.95 -29.29
N THR A 44 -30.55 -36.44 -30.27
CA THR A 44 -29.97 -37.29 -31.34
C THR A 44 -28.45 -37.22 -31.46
N ARG A 45 -27.73 -36.88 -30.39
CA ARG A 45 -26.27 -37.08 -30.34
C ARG A 45 -25.94 -38.40 -29.65
N ASP A 46 -25.19 -39.24 -30.35
CA ASP A 46 -24.43 -40.33 -29.73
C ASP A 46 -23.54 -39.72 -28.64
N THR A 47 -23.93 -39.92 -27.39
CA THR A 47 -23.12 -39.58 -26.24
C THR A 47 -22.12 -40.71 -26.05
N VAL A 48 -20.92 -40.52 -26.59
CA VAL A 48 -19.81 -41.44 -26.34
C VAL A 48 -19.40 -41.27 -24.88
N ILE A 49 -19.69 -42.29 -24.07
CA ILE A 49 -19.22 -42.37 -22.68
C ILE A 49 -17.70 -42.52 -22.73
N VAL A 50 -16.98 -41.51 -22.24
CA VAL A 50 -15.52 -41.54 -22.12
C VAL A 50 -15.18 -42.40 -20.91
N ASP A 51 -15.01 -43.70 -21.16
CA ASP A 51 -14.56 -44.67 -20.16
C ASP A 51 -13.03 -44.70 -20.03
N GLU A 52 -12.48 -45.26 -18.94
CA GLU A 52 -11.02 -45.34 -18.72
C GLU A 52 -10.31 -46.10 -19.85
N THR A 53 -11.02 -47.01 -20.51
CA THR A 53 -10.54 -47.75 -21.69
C THR A 53 -10.34 -46.86 -22.93
N MET A 54 -11.17 -45.81 -23.09
CA MET A 54 -11.02 -44.79 -24.14
C MET A 54 -9.85 -43.85 -23.84
N LEU A 55 -9.68 -43.45 -22.58
CA LEU A 55 -8.57 -42.59 -22.13
C LEU A 55 -7.21 -43.30 -22.23
N GLY A 56 -7.16 -44.62 -22.03
CA GLY A 56 -5.95 -45.42 -22.19
C GLY A 56 -5.50 -45.64 -23.64
N ARG A 57 -6.36 -45.33 -24.62
CA ARG A 57 -6.10 -45.54 -26.06
C ARG A 57 -5.58 -44.30 -26.78
N HIS A 58 -5.52 -43.16 -26.11
CA HIS A 58 -4.85 -41.97 -26.64
C HIS A 58 -3.35 -42.07 -26.38
N ASP A 59 -2.56 -41.97 -27.44
CA ASP A 59 -1.12 -41.77 -27.31
C ASP A 59 -0.88 -40.55 -26.41
N THR A 60 -0.42 -40.80 -25.19
CA THR A 60 -0.01 -39.74 -24.29
C THR A 60 1.20 -39.08 -24.93
N VAL A 61 0.98 -37.99 -25.66
CA VAL A 61 2.06 -37.13 -26.14
C VAL A 61 2.76 -36.60 -24.90
N ARG A 62 3.94 -37.18 -24.58
CA ARG A 62 4.85 -36.59 -23.61
C ARG A 62 5.22 -35.22 -24.15
N VAL A 63 4.56 -34.19 -23.63
CA VAL A 63 4.95 -32.80 -23.86
C VAL A 63 6.44 -32.75 -23.55
N PRO A 64 7.30 -32.28 -24.48
CA PRO A 64 8.74 -32.24 -24.24
C PRO A 64 8.94 -31.52 -22.92
N THR A 65 9.50 -32.22 -21.93
CA THR A 65 9.87 -31.67 -20.63
C THR A 65 10.48 -30.31 -20.89
N GLN A 66 9.77 -29.24 -20.52
CA GLN A 66 10.31 -27.89 -20.59
C GLN A 66 11.69 -27.98 -19.94
N ARG A 67 12.75 -27.87 -20.74
CA ARG A 67 14.12 -27.87 -20.24
C ARG A 67 14.12 -26.87 -19.11
N ARG A 68 14.34 -27.34 -17.87
CA ARG A 68 14.56 -26.42 -16.75
C ARG A 68 15.61 -25.43 -17.25
N PRO A 69 15.32 -24.12 -17.29
CA PRO A 69 16.30 -23.16 -17.74
C PRO A 69 17.58 -23.41 -16.95
N PRO A 70 18.77 -23.34 -17.59
CA PRO A 70 20.04 -23.57 -16.90
C PRO A 70 20.03 -22.74 -15.62
N ALA A 71 20.50 -23.33 -14.51
CA ALA A 71 20.52 -22.65 -13.22
C ALA A 71 21.26 -21.33 -13.39
N GLY A 72 20.51 -20.22 -13.50
CA GLY A 72 21.09 -18.91 -13.72
C GLY A 72 22.13 -18.62 -12.65
N ARG A 73 23.26 -18.03 -13.05
CA ARG A 73 24.32 -17.59 -12.14
C ARG A 73 23.67 -16.80 -10.99
N ARG A 74 23.77 -17.35 -9.77
CA ARG A 74 23.24 -16.71 -8.56
C ARG A 74 24.17 -15.58 -8.19
N ALA A 75 23.62 -14.40 -7.93
CA ALA A 75 24.43 -13.28 -7.44
C ALA A 75 24.84 -13.56 -5.99
N PRO A 76 26.07 -13.19 -5.58
CA PRO A 76 26.44 -13.15 -4.17
C PRO A 76 25.46 -12.26 -3.39
N LEU A 77 25.00 -12.72 -2.22
CA LEU A 77 23.98 -12.04 -1.42
C LEU A 77 24.33 -10.58 -1.13
N VAL A 78 25.57 -10.34 -0.69
CA VAL A 78 26.05 -9.00 -0.34
C VAL A 78 26.01 -8.06 -1.54
N VAL A 79 26.47 -8.51 -2.71
CA VAL A 79 26.46 -7.71 -3.94
C VAL A 79 25.03 -7.38 -4.36
N ALA A 80 24.13 -8.38 -4.36
CA ALA A 80 22.73 -8.18 -4.68
C ALA A 80 22.04 -7.21 -3.71
N ALA A 81 22.33 -7.34 -2.42
CA ALA A 81 21.78 -6.48 -1.38
C ALA A 81 22.26 -5.04 -1.52
N LEU A 82 23.58 -4.82 -1.63
CA LEU A 82 24.18 -3.48 -1.81
C LEU A 82 23.62 -2.78 -3.04
N PHE A 83 23.58 -3.46 -4.18
CA PHE A 83 23.01 -2.89 -5.40
C PHE A 83 21.54 -2.52 -5.22
N ALA A 84 20.72 -3.43 -4.66
CA ALA A 84 19.30 -3.17 -4.45
C ALA A 84 19.05 -2.04 -3.44
N THR A 85 19.85 -1.93 -2.37
CA THR A 85 19.74 -0.84 -1.38
C THR A 85 20.17 0.50 -1.94
N LEU A 86 21.28 0.56 -2.69
CA LEU A 86 21.73 1.79 -3.34
C LEU A 86 20.70 2.26 -4.36
N TRP A 87 20.15 1.34 -5.15
CA TRP A 87 19.11 1.66 -6.12
C TRP A 87 17.80 2.12 -5.45
N ALA A 88 17.41 1.49 -4.35
CA ALA A 88 16.25 1.91 -3.56
C ALA A 88 16.46 3.31 -2.98
N ALA A 89 17.64 3.59 -2.40
CA ALA A 89 18.00 4.89 -1.87
C ALA A 89 17.96 5.96 -2.98
N LEU A 90 18.66 5.73 -4.08
CA LEU A 90 18.76 6.67 -5.20
C LEU A 90 17.40 7.04 -5.80
N LEU A 91 16.57 6.04 -6.13
CA LEU A 91 15.25 6.29 -6.74
C LEU A 91 14.24 6.95 -5.81
N SER A 92 14.55 7.01 -4.52
CA SER A 92 13.71 7.60 -3.49
C SER A 92 14.21 8.99 -3.07
N TYR A 93 15.52 9.21 -3.15
CA TYR A 93 16.19 10.49 -2.95
C TYR A 93 16.04 11.46 -4.14
N LEU A 94 16.21 10.97 -5.37
CA LEU A 94 16.23 11.83 -6.57
C LEU A 94 14.98 12.71 -6.72
N PRO A 95 13.74 12.21 -6.51
CA PRO A 95 12.56 13.08 -6.58
C PRO A 95 12.61 14.20 -5.53
N VAL A 96 13.07 13.93 -4.32
CA VAL A 96 13.19 14.92 -3.24
C VAL A 96 14.23 15.98 -3.58
N ALA A 97 15.42 15.54 -4.03
CA ALA A 97 16.49 16.43 -4.43
C ALA A 97 16.12 17.29 -5.66
N ALA A 98 15.42 16.72 -6.63
CA ALA A 98 14.95 17.45 -7.81
C ALA A 98 13.94 18.54 -7.43
N VAL A 99 13.00 18.21 -6.55
CA VAL A 99 11.97 19.15 -6.08
C VAL A 99 12.56 20.29 -5.27
N ILE A 100 13.39 19.98 -4.28
CA ILE A 100 14.03 20.99 -3.44
C ILE A 100 15.05 21.80 -4.26
N GLY A 101 15.78 21.14 -5.16
CA GLY A 101 16.70 21.81 -6.08
C GLY A 101 16.00 22.82 -6.98
N LEU A 102 14.86 22.43 -7.57
CA LEU A 102 14.03 23.33 -8.37
C LEU A 102 13.55 24.53 -7.55
N ALA A 103 13.00 24.29 -6.36
CA ALA A 103 12.55 25.36 -5.47
C ALA A 103 13.68 26.37 -5.17
N ARG A 104 14.87 25.86 -4.79
CA ARG A 104 16.04 26.70 -4.53
C ARG A 104 16.52 27.49 -5.75
N THR A 105 16.51 26.88 -6.94
CA THR A 105 16.90 27.60 -8.17
C THR A 105 15.95 28.75 -8.48
N LEU A 106 14.65 28.57 -8.20
CA LEU A 106 13.65 29.61 -8.44
C LEU A 106 13.71 30.74 -7.40
N GLU A 107 14.20 30.46 -6.20
CA GLU A 107 14.46 31.46 -5.14
C GLU A 107 15.80 32.20 -5.31
N GLY A 108 16.54 31.96 -6.40
CA GLY A 108 17.86 32.56 -6.61
C GLY A 108 18.97 31.97 -5.72
N SER A 109 18.69 30.90 -4.97
CA SER A 109 19.61 30.22 -4.06
C SER A 109 20.13 28.89 -4.64
N GLY A 110 20.27 28.86 -5.97
CA GLY A 110 20.65 27.70 -6.77
C GLY A 110 22.04 27.14 -6.47
N GLY A 111 22.31 25.94 -7.00
CA GLY A 111 23.58 25.24 -6.83
C GLY A 111 23.40 23.76 -6.49
N LEU A 112 24.14 22.90 -7.18
CA LEU A 112 23.98 21.44 -7.08
C LEU A 112 24.26 20.93 -5.66
N ALA A 113 25.29 21.44 -5.00
CA ALA A 113 25.65 21.03 -3.64
C ALA A 113 24.58 21.42 -2.61
N GLY A 114 24.02 22.63 -2.71
CA GLY A 114 22.94 23.09 -1.83
C GLY A 114 21.64 22.31 -2.04
N ALA A 115 21.29 22.05 -3.29
CA ALA A 115 20.15 21.19 -3.65
C ALA A 115 20.33 19.75 -3.14
N ALA A 116 21.54 19.19 -3.29
CA ALA A 116 21.85 17.84 -2.83
C ALA A 116 21.75 17.73 -1.30
N HIS A 117 22.30 18.70 -0.57
CA HIS A 117 22.26 18.76 0.89
C HIS A 117 20.82 18.95 1.41
N ALA A 118 20.08 19.92 0.88
CA ALA A 118 18.70 20.16 1.30
C ALA A 118 17.77 18.98 0.91
N GLY A 119 17.99 18.38 -0.27
CA GLY A 119 17.33 17.14 -0.68
C GLY A 119 17.61 15.98 0.28
N ALA A 120 18.84 15.87 0.79
CA ALA A 120 19.22 14.82 1.73
C ALA A 120 18.58 15.04 3.10
N ALA A 121 18.51 16.29 3.56
CA ALA A 121 17.75 16.66 4.75
C ALA A 121 16.25 16.28 4.58
N GLY A 122 15.59 16.70 3.50
CA GLY A 122 14.20 16.33 3.24
C GLY A 122 13.97 14.82 3.14
N TRP A 123 14.95 14.08 2.59
CA TRP A 123 14.90 12.63 2.52
C TRP A 123 15.04 11.96 3.90
N LEU A 124 15.90 12.48 4.77
CA LEU A 124 16.00 12.06 6.18
C LEU A 124 14.69 12.31 6.94
N LEU A 125 14.03 13.46 6.73
CA LEU A 125 12.71 13.75 7.30
C LEU A 125 11.66 12.73 6.83
N GLY A 126 11.71 12.32 5.57
CA GLY A 126 10.87 11.24 5.03
C GLY A 126 11.05 9.88 5.72
N HIS A 127 12.17 9.68 6.41
CA HIS A 127 12.43 8.49 7.23
C HIS A 127 12.02 8.67 8.70
N GLY A 128 11.45 9.82 9.05
CA GLY A 128 11.10 10.20 10.42
C GLY A 128 12.30 10.68 11.24
N VAL A 129 13.45 10.97 10.61
CA VAL A 129 14.60 11.52 11.33
C VAL A 129 14.33 12.99 11.64
N PRO A 130 14.27 13.41 12.93
CA PRO A 130 14.04 14.80 13.29
C PRO A 130 15.20 15.69 12.84
N ILE A 131 14.84 16.86 12.30
CA ILE A 131 15.77 17.89 11.82
C ILE A 131 15.60 19.13 12.68
N GLY A 132 16.68 19.63 13.26
CA GLY A 132 16.72 20.91 13.95
C GLY A 132 16.41 22.07 13.00
N THR A 133 15.59 23.00 13.48
CA THR A 133 15.31 24.27 12.81
C THR A 133 15.33 25.41 13.83
N SER A 134 15.34 26.66 13.37
CA SER A 134 15.32 27.84 14.24
C SER A 134 14.09 27.92 15.16
N ILE A 135 12.98 27.27 14.77
CA ILE A 135 11.72 27.24 15.54
C ILE A 135 11.58 25.97 16.40
N GLY A 136 12.53 25.04 16.33
CA GLY A 136 12.54 23.76 17.05
C GLY A 136 12.68 22.54 16.13
N PRO A 137 12.58 21.33 16.67
CA PRO A 137 12.74 20.10 15.87
C PRO A 137 11.54 19.88 14.93
N LEU A 138 11.84 19.66 13.66
CA LEU A 138 10.91 19.20 12.64
C LEU A 138 10.96 17.66 12.57
N ALA A 139 9.94 17.00 13.08
CA ALA A 139 9.83 15.54 13.18
C ALA A 139 8.57 14.96 12.52
N LEU A 140 7.73 15.81 11.90
CA LEU A 140 6.56 15.35 11.16
C LEU A 140 6.99 14.81 9.79
N ALA A 141 6.95 13.49 9.61
CA ALA A 141 7.34 12.87 8.35
C ALA A 141 6.22 13.02 7.29
N PRO A 142 6.54 13.43 6.04
CA PRO A 142 5.60 13.39 4.94
C PRO A 142 5.34 11.92 4.52
N LEU A 143 4.21 11.35 4.94
CA LEU A 143 3.97 9.91 4.84
C LEU A 143 3.89 9.40 3.40
N LEU A 144 3.55 10.24 2.41
CA LEU A 144 3.60 9.83 1.00
C LEU A 144 5.05 9.50 0.59
N LEU A 145 6.01 10.27 1.06
CA LEU A 145 7.43 10.03 0.85
C LEU A 145 7.87 8.76 1.59
N THR A 146 7.49 8.60 2.86
CA THR A 146 7.76 7.37 3.63
C THR A 146 7.19 6.12 2.93
N MET A 147 5.99 6.20 2.37
CA MET A 147 5.36 5.11 1.63
C MET A 147 6.14 4.75 0.35
N LEU A 148 6.68 5.75 -0.36
CA LEU A 148 7.60 5.52 -1.48
C LEU A 148 8.85 4.76 -1.03
N MET A 149 9.45 5.12 0.12
CA MET A 149 10.62 4.42 0.67
C MET A 149 10.30 2.95 0.96
N ILE A 150 9.21 2.71 1.68
CA ILE A 150 8.76 1.35 2.05
C ILE A 150 8.50 0.53 0.78
N TRP A 151 7.87 1.11 -0.23
CA TRP A 151 7.63 0.42 -1.51
C TRP A 151 8.94 0.07 -2.23
N ARG A 152 9.92 0.99 -2.27
CA ARG A 152 11.25 0.71 -2.86
C ARG A 152 12.00 -0.38 -2.11
N LEU A 153 11.97 -0.37 -0.79
CA LEU A 153 12.58 -1.40 0.06
C LEU A 153 11.86 -2.76 -0.09
N ASN A 154 10.54 -2.76 -0.24
CA ASN A 154 9.77 -3.96 -0.56
C ASN A 154 10.21 -4.58 -1.89
N ARG A 155 10.40 -3.73 -2.92
CA ARG A 155 10.95 -4.15 -4.20
C ARG A 155 12.38 -4.66 -4.03
N ALA A 156 13.23 -4.00 -3.24
CA ALA A 156 14.59 -4.47 -2.97
C ALA A 156 14.59 -5.90 -2.39
N GLY A 157 13.79 -6.17 -1.35
CA GLY A 157 13.65 -7.52 -0.78
C GLY A 157 13.23 -8.58 -1.79
N LEU A 158 12.28 -8.24 -2.67
CA LEU A 158 11.87 -9.11 -3.78
C LEU A 158 12.99 -9.37 -4.78
N HIS A 159 13.73 -8.34 -5.21
CA HIS A 159 14.80 -8.47 -6.19
C HIS A 159 15.98 -9.28 -5.62
N VAL A 160 16.41 -8.99 -4.39
CA VAL A 160 17.51 -9.73 -3.74
C VAL A 160 17.13 -11.21 -3.60
N THR A 161 15.90 -11.49 -3.14
CA THR A 161 15.40 -12.87 -3.02
C THR A 161 15.42 -13.62 -4.36
N ARG A 162 15.10 -12.94 -5.47
CA ARG A 162 15.20 -13.52 -6.82
C ARG A 162 16.65 -13.71 -7.26
N ALA A 163 17.51 -12.71 -7.05
CA ALA A 163 18.90 -12.71 -7.46
C ALA A 163 19.73 -13.83 -6.80
N ILE A 164 19.45 -14.14 -5.53
CA ILE A 164 20.09 -15.24 -4.80
C ILE A 164 19.46 -16.62 -5.07
N GLY A 165 18.46 -16.69 -5.96
CA GLY A 165 17.76 -17.93 -6.31
C GLY A 165 16.88 -18.50 -5.18
N ALA A 166 16.38 -17.66 -4.26
CA ALA A 166 15.52 -18.06 -3.15
C ALA A 166 14.01 -17.97 -3.47
N ARG A 167 13.66 -17.67 -4.73
CA ARG A 167 12.27 -17.50 -5.17
C ARG A 167 11.45 -18.78 -4.95
N HIS A 168 10.28 -18.65 -4.31
CA HIS A 168 9.37 -19.76 -3.97
C HIS A 168 10.02 -20.90 -3.15
N SER A 169 11.12 -20.64 -2.46
CA SER A 169 11.78 -21.64 -1.59
C SER A 169 10.98 -22.02 -0.34
N GLY A 170 9.96 -21.25 0.03
CA GLY A 170 9.22 -21.38 1.29
C GLY A 170 10.02 -21.03 2.54
N SER A 171 11.30 -20.66 2.41
CA SER A 171 12.21 -20.49 3.54
C SER A 171 12.02 -19.15 4.25
N ILE A 172 11.62 -19.21 5.53
CA ILE A 172 11.55 -18.04 6.43
C ILE A 172 12.98 -17.55 6.75
N GLY A 173 13.93 -18.45 6.99
CA GLY A 173 15.32 -18.09 7.29
C GLY A 173 15.98 -17.29 6.17
N ARG A 174 15.75 -17.65 4.89
CA ARG A 174 16.25 -16.86 3.76
C ARG A 174 15.60 -15.48 3.67
N ALA A 175 14.30 -15.37 3.99
CA ALA A 175 13.63 -14.08 4.02
C ALA A 175 14.18 -13.17 5.13
N LEU A 176 14.41 -13.72 6.33
CA LEU A 176 15.04 -13.01 7.45
C LEU A 176 16.46 -12.57 7.09
N LEU A 177 17.27 -13.46 6.50
CA LEU A 177 18.64 -13.14 6.09
C LEU A 177 18.68 -11.99 5.09
N VAL A 178 17.85 -12.03 4.03
CA VAL A 178 17.73 -10.93 3.06
C VAL A 178 17.32 -9.63 3.75
N THR A 179 16.37 -9.72 4.68
CA THR A 179 15.86 -8.57 5.43
C THR A 179 16.94 -7.91 6.27
N VAL A 180 17.71 -8.68 7.03
CA VAL A 180 18.80 -8.17 7.88
C VAL A 180 19.89 -7.54 7.02
N VAL A 181 20.36 -8.24 5.97
CA VAL A 181 21.47 -7.71 5.13
C VAL A 181 21.08 -6.40 4.43
N VAL A 182 19.88 -6.34 3.85
CA VAL A 182 19.38 -5.11 3.20
C VAL A 182 19.11 -4.01 4.24
N GLY A 183 18.52 -4.35 5.38
CA GLY A 183 18.24 -3.41 6.46
C GLY A 183 19.52 -2.79 7.04
N THR A 184 20.55 -3.59 7.30
CA THR A 184 21.86 -3.11 7.77
C THR A 184 22.56 -2.25 6.72
N ALA A 185 22.53 -2.64 5.45
CA ALA A 185 23.08 -1.81 4.36
C ALA A 185 22.35 -0.46 4.25
N TYR A 186 21.02 -0.45 4.40
CA TYR A 186 20.23 0.78 4.40
C TYR A 186 20.51 1.67 5.62
N ALA A 187 20.71 1.07 6.80
CA ALA A 187 21.12 1.78 8.01
C ALA A 187 22.46 2.50 7.84
N MET A 188 23.45 1.86 7.18
CA MET A 188 24.73 2.49 6.85
C MET A 188 24.58 3.70 5.92
N ILE A 189 23.70 3.59 4.91
CA ILE A 189 23.39 4.73 4.02
C ILE A 189 22.77 5.89 4.80
N GLY A 190 21.81 5.61 5.68
CA GLY A 190 21.17 6.61 6.54
C GLY A 190 22.16 7.31 7.47
N ALA A 191 23.03 6.53 8.12
CA ALA A 191 24.08 7.05 8.98
C ALA A 191 25.05 7.96 8.22
N LEU A 192 25.55 7.51 7.05
CA LEU A 192 26.43 8.30 6.21
C LEU A 192 25.75 9.59 5.74
N THR A 193 24.50 9.51 5.31
CA THR A 193 23.74 10.68 4.85
C THR A 193 23.56 11.69 5.97
N ALA A 194 23.20 11.25 7.17
CA ALA A 194 23.09 12.12 8.34
C ALA A 194 24.42 12.78 8.68
N HIS A 195 25.52 12.03 8.69
CA HIS A 195 26.85 12.58 8.95
C HIS A 195 27.26 13.66 7.94
N LEU A 196 26.90 13.50 6.66
CA LEU A 196 27.19 14.47 5.61
C LEU A 196 26.27 15.70 5.64
N VAL A 197 25.09 15.59 6.24
CA VAL A 197 24.09 16.67 6.33
C VAL A 197 24.20 17.46 7.64
N ASP A 198 24.77 16.87 8.68
CA ASP A 198 24.93 17.53 9.97
C ASP A 198 25.93 18.72 9.90
N GLY A 199 25.74 19.73 10.75
CA GLY A 199 26.66 20.88 10.86
C GLY A 199 26.22 22.19 10.18
N ARG A 200 24.95 22.35 9.79
CA ARG A 200 24.39 23.62 9.26
C ARG A 200 23.11 24.09 9.98
N GLY A 201 23.07 23.90 11.31
CA GLY A 201 21.88 24.19 12.12
C GLY A 201 20.76 23.14 12.01
N THR A 202 21.02 22.03 11.31
CA THR A 202 20.11 20.90 11.09
C THR A 202 20.08 19.89 12.25
N ASP A 203 21.05 19.93 13.17
CA ASP A 203 21.13 19.11 14.40
C ASP A 203 20.70 17.64 14.21
N VAL A 204 21.33 16.96 13.24
CA VAL A 204 20.92 15.61 12.81
C VAL A 204 21.80 14.56 13.48
N SER A 205 21.23 13.82 14.42
CA SER A 205 21.93 12.69 15.05
C SER A 205 22.14 11.51 14.07
N THR A 206 23.41 11.18 13.80
CA THR A 206 23.83 10.04 12.96
C THR A 206 23.32 8.70 13.52
N GLY A 207 23.44 8.48 14.83
CA GLY A 207 22.95 7.25 15.47
C GLY A 207 21.44 7.10 15.35
N ARG A 208 20.69 8.19 15.55
CA ARG A 208 19.23 8.20 15.37
C ARG A 208 18.83 7.90 13.93
N ALA A 209 19.53 8.48 12.95
CA ALA A 209 19.30 8.19 11.54
C ALA A 209 19.55 6.70 11.20
N ALA A 210 20.64 6.12 11.71
CA ALA A 210 20.93 4.69 11.53
C ALA A 210 19.78 3.80 12.03
N VAL A 211 19.20 4.11 13.20
CA VAL A 211 18.07 3.37 13.78
C VAL A 211 16.81 3.50 12.92
N HIS A 212 16.44 4.71 12.49
CA HIS A 212 15.25 4.93 11.66
C HIS A 212 15.35 4.19 10.32
N PHE A 213 16.52 4.27 9.68
CA PHE A 213 16.79 3.55 8.44
C PHE A 213 16.83 2.04 8.65
N LEU A 214 17.38 1.55 9.76
CA LEU A 214 17.33 0.13 10.10
C LEU A 214 15.89 -0.36 10.23
N ILE A 215 15.06 0.33 11.01
CA ILE A 215 13.66 -0.05 11.24
C ILE A 215 12.88 -0.06 9.91
N LEU A 216 12.95 1.03 9.14
CA LEU A 216 12.27 1.10 7.84
C LEU A 216 12.83 0.08 6.84
N GLY A 217 14.14 -0.11 6.82
CA GLY A 217 14.84 -1.11 6.00
C GLY A 217 14.36 -2.52 6.28
N LEU A 218 14.30 -2.90 7.57
CA LEU A 218 13.81 -4.21 7.99
C LEU A 218 12.33 -4.38 7.65
N LEU A 219 11.47 -3.44 8.01
CA LEU A 219 10.01 -3.53 7.77
C LEU A 219 9.68 -3.58 6.27
N GLY A 220 10.25 -2.66 5.49
CA GLY A 220 10.02 -2.55 4.05
C GLY A 220 10.49 -3.81 3.32
N THR A 221 11.70 -4.28 3.64
CA THR A 221 12.31 -5.44 2.98
C THR A 221 11.64 -6.76 3.37
N MET A 222 11.24 -6.94 4.63
CA MET A 222 10.69 -8.20 5.15
C MET A 222 9.48 -8.67 4.35
N LEU A 223 8.53 -7.76 4.09
CA LEU A 223 7.34 -8.08 3.32
C LEU A 223 7.69 -8.50 1.89
N GLY A 224 8.70 -7.88 1.29
CA GLY A 224 9.19 -8.20 -0.05
C GLY A 224 9.88 -9.55 -0.08
N ALA A 225 10.76 -9.81 0.88
CA ALA A 225 11.49 -11.06 1.01
C ALA A 225 10.55 -12.24 1.29
N LEU A 226 9.60 -12.11 2.22
CA LEU A 226 8.58 -13.14 2.50
C LEU A 226 7.73 -13.48 1.28
N ARG A 227 7.31 -12.47 0.50
CA ARG A 227 6.57 -12.68 -0.75
C ARG A 227 7.45 -13.34 -1.80
N GLY A 228 8.72 -12.94 -1.90
CA GLY A 228 9.69 -13.48 -2.85
C GLY A 228 9.98 -14.96 -2.57
N THR A 229 10.17 -15.34 -1.31
CA THR A 229 10.42 -16.74 -0.93
C THR A 229 9.14 -17.57 -0.95
N GLY A 230 7.96 -16.96 -0.97
CA GLY A 230 6.69 -17.67 -0.79
C GLY A 230 6.43 -18.08 0.67
N ALA A 231 7.24 -17.62 1.63
CA ALA A 231 7.07 -17.92 3.05
C ALA A 231 5.73 -17.41 3.61
N VAL A 232 5.09 -16.41 2.98
CA VAL A 232 3.76 -15.93 3.36
C VAL A 232 2.72 -17.06 3.33
N THR A 233 2.74 -17.92 2.32
CA THR A 233 1.78 -19.03 2.23
C THR A 233 2.06 -20.11 3.26
N ALA A 234 3.34 -20.38 3.53
CA ALA A 234 3.76 -21.31 4.58
C ALA A 234 3.32 -20.84 5.97
N LEU A 235 3.47 -19.54 6.27
CA LEU A 235 3.02 -18.95 7.53
C LEU A 235 1.48 -18.93 7.62
N ALA A 236 0.80 -18.55 6.53
CA ALA A 236 -0.67 -18.48 6.49
C ALA A 236 -1.36 -19.85 6.69
N ARG A 237 -0.67 -20.97 6.42
CA ARG A 237 -1.17 -22.33 6.72
C ARG A 237 -1.09 -22.69 8.20
N ARG A 238 -0.25 -22.01 8.99
CA ARG A 238 -0.08 -22.26 10.43
C ARG A 238 -1.08 -21.47 11.30
N ILE A 239 -1.74 -20.47 10.72
CA ILE A 239 -2.66 -19.59 11.43
C ILE A 239 -4.08 -20.19 11.40
N PRO A 240 -4.79 -20.26 12.54
CA PRO A 240 -6.18 -20.70 12.58
C PRO A 240 -7.06 -19.94 11.57
N PRO A 241 -8.03 -20.61 10.90
CA PRO A 241 -8.85 -19.97 9.87
C PRO A 241 -9.53 -18.68 10.33
N ALA A 242 -10.13 -18.69 11.53
CA ALA A 242 -10.81 -17.51 12.08
C ALA A 242 -9.87 -16.31 12.22
N LEU A 243 -8.67 -16.52 12.74
CA LEU A 243 -7.66 -15.46 12.88
C LEU A 243 -7.19 -14.96 11.51
N ARG A 244 -6.96 -15.86 10.55
CA ARG A 244 -6.59 -15.48 9.18
C ARG A 244 -7.66 -14.63 8.49
N HIS A 245 -8.94 -14.98 8.67
CA HIS A 245 -10.06 -14.24 8.12
C HIS A 245 -10.30 -12.92 8.87
N GLY A 246 -10.14 -12.91 10.19
CA GLY A 246 -10.18 -11.69 11.01
C GLY A 246 -9.08 -10.70 10.63
N ILE A 247 -7.84 -11.15 10.49
CA ILE A 247 -6.72 -10.30 10.03
C ILE A 247 -7.02 -9.69 8.66
N ARG A 248 -7.42 -10.51 7.68
CA ARG A 248 -7.71 -10.02 6.33
C ARG A 248 -8.86 -9.01 6.33
N THR A 249 -9.95 -9.31 7.04
CA THR A 249 -11.12 -8.44 7.09
C THR A 249 -10.87 -7.16 7.86
N GLY A 250 -10.10 -7.22 8.97
CA GLY A 250 -9.70 -6.05 9.75
C GLY A 250 -8.83 -5.11 8.93
N LEU A 251 -7.85 -5.63 8.18
CA LEU A 251 -7.06 -4.81 7.26
C LEU A 251 -7.93 -4.17 6.17
N ILE A 252 -8.87 -4.92 5.58
CA ILE A 252 -9.80 -4.37 4.59
C ILE A 252 -10.65 -3.25 5.20
N ALA A 253 -11.22 -3.46 6.39
CA ALA A 253 -12.01 -2.45 7.09
C ALA A 253 -11.18 -1.19 7.38
N ALA A 254 -9.97 -1.34 7.92
CA ALA A 254 -9.06 -0.23 8.18
C ALA A 254 -8.75 0.59 6.92
N PHE A 255 -8.44 -0.07 5.80
CA PHE A 255 -8.16 0.62 4.54
C PHE A 255 -9.41 1.21 3.87
N LEU A 256 -10.59 0.63 4.06
CA LEU A 256 -11.85 1.24 3.60
C LEU A 256 -12.15 2.52 4.39
N ILE A 257 -12.01 2.47 5.73
CA ILE A 257 -12.19 3.62 6.61
C ILE A 257 -11.18 4.73 6.27
N LEU A 258 -9.89 4.37 6.10
CA LEU A 258 -8.87 5.31 5.64
C LEU A 258 -9.20 5.89 4.26
N GLY A 259 -9.71 5.06 3.35
CA GLY A 259 -10.18 5.49 2.03
C GLY A 259 -11.32 6.49 2.11
N THR A 260 -12.27 6.29 3.03
CA THR A 260 -13.31 7.28 3.34
C THR A 260 -12.69 8.59 3.83
N GLY A 261 -11.74 8.54 4.77
CA GLY A 261 -11.02 9.73 5.24
C GLY A 261 -10.29 10.47 4.12
N ALA A 262 -9.65 9.73 3.20
CA ALA A 262 -9.00 10.30 2.03
C ALA A 262 -9.98 10.96 1.06
N VAL A 263 -11.15 10.35 0.81
CA VAL A 263 -12.20 10.92 -0.05
C VAL A 263 -12.78 12.19 0.56
N ILE A 264 -13.15 12.15 1.85
CA ILE A 264 -13.72 13.30 2.54
C ILE A 264 -12.70 14.43 2.66
N GLY A 265 -11.45 14.10 3.02
CA GLY A 265 -10.35 15.08 3.09
C GLY A 265 -10.05 15.70 1.73
N GLY A 266 -9.97 14.88 0.67
CA GLY A 266 -9.78 15.35 -0.70
C GLY A 266 -10.92 16.25 -1.18
N LEU A 267 -12.17 15.90 -0.84
CA LEU A 267 -13.34 16.73 -1.16
C LEU A 267 -13.30 18.07 -0.40
N ALA A 268 -12.93 18.06 0.89
CA ALA A 268 -12.78 19.29 1.67
C ALA A 268 -11.72 20.21 1.06
N VAL A 269 -10.58 19.66 0.62
CA VAL A 269 -9.54 20.43 -0.08
C VAL A 269 -10.04 20.94 -1.43
N ALA A 270 -10.77 20.13 -2.19
CA ALA A 270 -11.30 20.54 -3.50
C ALA A 270 -12.34 21.66 -3.39
N LEU A 271 -13.25 21.57 -2.42
CA LEU A 271 -14.30 22.57 -2.20
C LEU A 271 -13.77 23.84 -1.50
N GLY A 272 -12.80 23.70 -0.60
CA GLY A 272 -12.14 24.82 0.09
C GLY A 272 -10.95 25.43 -0.66
N GLY A 273 -10.57 24.86 -1.80
CA GLY A 273 -9.35 25.20 -2.54
C GLY A 273 -9.28 26.66 -2.99
N ALA A 274 -10.43 27.30 -3.28
CA ALA A 274 -10.49 28.72 -3.62
C ALA A 274 -10.09 29.63 -2.44
N GLN A 275 -10.44 29.24 -1.21
CA GLN A 275 -10.09 29.99 0.00
C GLN A 275 -8.62 29.77 0.37
N ALA A 276 -8.13 28.53 0.23
CA ALA A 276 -6.71 28.21 0.36
C ALA A 276 -5.86 28.97 -0.67
N ALA A 277 -6.26 29.00 -1.94
CA ALA A 277 -5.54 29.74 -2.99
C ALA A 277 -5.45 31.26 -2.69
N LYS A 278 -6.49 31.86 -2.11
CA LYS A 278 -6.48 33.27 -1.67
C LYS A 278 -5.51 33.54 -0.51
N ILE A 279 -5.40 32.60 0.42
CA ILE A 279 -4.45 32.70 1.53
C ILE A 279 -3.01 32.55 1.00
N ILE A 280 -2.77 31.57 0.14
CA ILE A 280 -1.44 31.29 -0.40
C ILE A 280 -1.01 32.40 -1.37
N SER A 281 -1.92 33.02 -2.12
CA SER A 281 -1.60 34.19 -2.96
C SER A 281 -1.26 35.45 -2.15
N GLY A 282 -1.76 35.53 -0.91
CA GLY A 282 -1.40 36.59 0.05
C GLY A 282 0.06 36.57 0.50
N TYR A 283 0.75 35.43 0.40
CA TYR A 283 2.16 35.29 0.79
C TYR A 283 3.17 35.79 -0.28
N GLN A 284 2.70 36.36 -1.41
CA GLN A 284 3.54 36.89 -2.50
C GLN A 284 4.66 35.94 -2.98
N THR A 285 4.47 34.62 -2.91
CA THR A 285 5.55 33.64 -3.12
C THR A 285 5.96 33.41 -4.59
N GLY A 286 5.38 34.16 -5.54
CA GLY A 286 5.52 33.90 -6.98
C GLY A 286 5.01 32.50 -7.42
N VAL A 287 5.03 32.19 -8.71
CA VAL A 287 4.57 30.89 -9.28
C VAL A 287 5.36 29.71 -8.70
N ALA A 288 6.66 29.91 -8.48
CA ALA A 288 7.58 28.93 -7.92
C ALA A 288 7.19 28.49 -6.50
N GLY A 289 6.92 29.46 -5.62
CA GLY A 289 6.53 29.16 -4.24
C GLY A 289 5.17 28.48 -4.15
N GLN A 290 4.22 28.82 -5.04
CA GLN A 290 2.93 28.13 -5.11
C GLN A 290 3.09 26.64 -5.51
N ALA A 291 3.96 26.37 -6.49
CA ALA A 291 4.29 25.00 -6.88
C ALA A 291 4.96 24.22 -5.74
N GLY A 292 5.88 24.85 -5.01
CA GLY A 292 6.53 24.27 -3.84
C GLY A 292 5.54 23.91 -2.72
N ILE A 293 4.65 24.84 -2.35
CA ILE A 293 3.62 24.61 -1.33
C ILE A 293 2.65 23.50 -1.75
N THR A 294 2.25 23.47 -3.02
CA THR A 294 1.39 22.41 -3.57
C THR A 294 2.06 21.04 -3.42
N LEU A 295 3.35 20.96 -3.73
CA LEU A 295 4.07 19.69 -3.70
C LEU A 295 4.35 19.19 -2.27
N VAL A 296 4.66 20.11 -1.35
CA VAL A 296 4.70 19.81 0.09
C VAL A 296 3.34 19.29 0.56
N SER A 297 2.25 19.95 0.17
CA SER A 297 0.89 19.53 0.52
C SER A 297 0.57 18.11 0.02
N ILE A 298 0.99 17.78 -1.22
CA ILE A 298 0.87 16.42 -1.76
C ILE A 298 1.67 15.42 -0.90
N GLY A 299 2.87 15.79 -0.46
CA GLY A 299 3.71 14.97 0.44
C GLY A 299 3.01 14.60 1.75
N TYR A 300 2.19 15.51 2.29
CA TYR A 300 1.42 15.33 3.52
C TYR A 300 -0.02 14.85 3.30
N ALA A 301 -0.44 14.56 2.07
CA ALA A 301 -1.82 14.14 1.77
C ALA A 301 -2.22 12.86 2.53
N VAL A 302 -1.27 11.93 2.74
CA VAL A 302 -1.51 10.71 3.51
C VAL A 302 -1.69 11.02 5.00
N ASN A 303 -0.91 11.95 5.57
CA ASN A 303 -1.10 12.41 6.95
C ASN A 303 -2.50 13.01 7.11
N ALA A 304 -2.89 13.92 6.20
CA ALA A 304 -4.21 14.54 6.23
C ALA A 304 -5.35 13.51 6.15
N ALA A 305 -5.25 12.50 5.29
CA ALA A 305 -6.24 11.43 5.21
C ALA A 305 -6.39 10.65 6.52
N ILE A 306 -5.28 10.40 7.22
CA ILE A 306 -5.29 9.75 8.54
C ILE A 306 -5.94 10.65 9.60
N TRP A 307 -5.67 11.95 9.56
CA TRP A 307 -6.25 12.91 10.49
C TRP A 307 -7.76 13.07 10.28
N VAL A 308 -8.21 13.14 9.03
CA VAL A 308 -9.64 13.12 8.69
C VAL A 308 -10.27 11.79 9.10
N THR A 309 -9.55 10.68 8.98
CA THR A 309 -10.04 9.37 9.47
C THR A 309 -10.26 9.39 10.98
N ALA A 310 -9.32 9.96 11.75
CA ALA A 310 -9.46 10.12 13.20
C ALA A 310 -10.62 11.04 13.57
N TYR A 311 -10.82 12.12 12.79
CA TYR A 311 -12.00 12.98 12.89
C TYR A 311 -13.30 12.20 12.66
N LEU A 312 -13.41 11.44 11.57
CA LEU A 312 -14.59 10.63 11.24
C LEU A 312 -14.89 9.53 12.26
N LEU A 313 -13.88 9.03 12.97
CA LEU A 313 -14.06 8.06 14.05
C LEU A 313 -14.58 8.71 15.35
N GLY A 314 -14.45 10.03 15.50
CA GLY A 314 -14.79 10.76 16.72
C GLY A 314 -13.60 11.42 17.42
N PRO A 315 -12.48 10.69 17.72
CA PRO A 315 -11.36 11.22 18.50
C PRO A 315 -10.71 12.49 17.96
N GLY A 316 -10.74 12.71 16.65
CA GLY A 316 -10.18 13.93 16.07
C GLY A 316 -8.65 13.95 16.02
N PHE A 317 -8.08 15.15 15.96
CA PHE A 317 -6.64 15.36 15.94
C PHE A 317 -6.24 16.72 16.54
N ALA A 318 -4.98 16.81 16.99
CA ALA A 318 -4.43 18.03 17.56
C ALA A 318 -3.60 18.83 16.53
N LEU A 319 -3.73 20.16 16.55
CA LEU A 319 -2.90 21.10 15.79
C LEU A 319 -2.03 21.95 16.73
N GLY A 320 -1.35 21.25 17.64
CA GLY A 320 -0.54 21.84 18.70
C GLY A 320 -1.11 21.61 20.09
N ILE A 321 -0.30 21.95 21.10
CA ILE A 321 -0.67 21.87 22.51
C ILE A 321 -1.89 22.80 22.75
N ASP A 322 -2.92 22.26 23.39
CA ASP A 322 -4.22 22.88 23.71
C ASP A 322 -5.10 23.26 22.51
N THR A 323 -4.93 22.60 21.36
CA THR A 323 -5.81 22.79 20.20
C THR A 323 -6.20 21.43 19.62
N ALA A 324 -7.45 21.02 19.88
CA ALA A 324 -7.99 19.75 19.43
C ALA A 324 -9.26 19.97 18.58
N ILE A 325 -9.32 19.25 17.46
CA ILE A 325 -10.44 19.28 16.52
C ILE A 325 -11.08 17.89 16.55
N GLY A 326 -12.29 17.80 17.10
CA GLY A 326 -13.10 16.57 17.13
C GLY A 326 -14.52 16.80 16.63
N LEU A 327 -15.24 15.72 16.34
CA LEU A 327 -16.66 15.76 15.94
C LEU A 327 -17.60 16.03 17.11
N THR A 328 -17.22 15.59 18.32
CA THR A 328 -18.02 15.68 19.54
C THR A 328 -17.61 16.83 20.44
N ASP A 329 -16.34 17.23 20.40
CA ASP A 329 -15.77 18.31 21.19
C ASP A 329 -14.75 19.10 20.36
N VAL A 330 -14.78 20.43 20.50
CA VAL A 330 -13.73 21.33 20.01
C VAL A 330 -13.26 22.17 21.18
N THR A 331 -12.03 21.96 21.64
CA THR A 331 -11.43 22.75 22.73
C THR A 331 -10.48 23.78 22.11
N TYR A 332 -10.90 25.05 22.15
CA TYR A 332 -10.11 26.19 21.70
C TYR A 332 -9.24 26.72 22.84
N GLY A 333 -7.97 26.33 22.91
CA GLY A 333 -6.94 27.24 23.42
C GLY A 333 -6.76 28.42 22.43
N PRO A 334 -6.29 29.61 22.86
CA PRO A 334 -6.10 30.76 21.96
C PRO A 334 -5.28 30.31 20.73
N PRO A 335 -5.82 30.38 19.50
CA PRO A 335 -5.27 29.64 18.36
C PRO A 335 -3.86 30.15 17.99
N PRO A 336 -2.89 29.27 17.68
CA PRO A 336 -1.69 29.71 16.98
C PRO A 336 -2.10 30.20 15.59
N MET A 337 -1.61 31.36 15.16
CA MET A 337 -1.91 31.93 13.85
C MET A 337 -1.30 31.07 12.72
N ILE A 338 -1.98 29.98 12.35
CA ILE A 338 -1.68 29.19 11.16
C ILE A 338 -2.90 29.26 10.22
N PRO A 339 -2.73 29.65 8.94
CA PRO A 339 -3.83 29.84 7.99
C PRO A 339 -4.62 28.58 7.61
N LEU A 340 -4.31 27.41 8.19
CA LEU A 340 -4.96 26.14 7.89
C LEU A 340 -6.38 26.02 8.52
N ILE A 341 -6.77 26.99 9.35
CA ILE A 341 -7.98 26.92 10.22
C ILE A 341 -9.26 27.37 9.49
N ALA A 342 -9.16 27.95 8.28
CA ALA A 342 -10.29 28.55 7.56
C ALA A 342 -11.33 27.57 6.95
N GLY A 343 -11.36 26.31 7.38
CA GLY A 343 -12.29 25.29 6.89
C GLY A 343 -12.82 24.34 7.95
N LEU A 344 -12.61 24.65 9.23
CA LEU A 344 -13.03 23.79 10.34
C LEU A 344 -14.45 24.13 10.80
N PRO A 345 -15.29 23.12 11.06
CA PRO A 345 -16.65 23.31 11.57
C PRO A 345 -16.76 24.17 12.83
N GLU A 346 -17.63 25.18 12.79
CA GLU A 346 -18.02 25.96 13.97
C GLU A 346 -19.21 25.26 14.67
N GLY A 347 -18.93 24.41 15.67
CA GLY A 347 -19.92 23.85 16.61
C GLY A 347 -20.37 22.40 16.36
N PRO A 348 -21.21 21.82 17.26
CA PRO A 348 -21.68 20.43 17.16
C PRO A 348 -22.48 20.23 15.88
N MET A 349 -22.01 19.37 14.99
CA MET A 349 -22.50 19.31 13.59
C MET A 349 -23.90 18.70 13.40
N GLY A 350 -24.71 18.55 14.46
CA GLY A 350 -26.08 18.05 14.39
C GLY A 350 -26.22 16.77 13.55
N ALA A 351 -27.17 16.75 12.61
CA ALA A 351 -27.40 15.62 11.70
C ALA A 351 -26.22 15.31 10.76
N THR A 352 -25.44 16.33 10.37
CA THR A 352 -24.26 16.17 9.51
C THR A 352 -23.14 15.41 10.23
N GLY A 353 -22.95 15.68 11.53
CA GLY A 353 -22.01 14.93 12.38
C GLY A 353 -22.39 13.46 12.50
N ALA A 354 -23.68 13.16 12.67
CA ALA A 354 -24.18 11.79 12.70
C ALA A 354 -23.95 11.05 11.37
N LEU A 355 -24.13 11.74 10.23
CA LEU A 355 -23.85 11.16 8.91
C LEU A 355 -22.36 10.84 8.72
N LEU A 356 -21.47 11.73 9.16
CA LEU A 356 -20.03 11.51 9.10
C LEU A 356 -19.58 10.34 9.99
N LEU A 357 -20.13 10.23 11.21
CA LEU A 357 -19.90 9.10 12.11
C LEU A 357 -20.44 7.76 11.57
N ALA A 358 -21.44 7.81 10.67
CA ALA A 358 -21.96 6.60 10.04
C ALA A 358 -20.99 6.03 8.99
N LEU A 359 -20.10 6.84 8.39
CA LEU A 359 -19.23 6.37 7.31
C LEU A 359 -18.27 5.24 7.73
N PRO A 360 -17.55 5.31 8.87
CA PRO A 360 -16.73 4.19 9.33
C PRO A 360 -17.54 2.93 9.63
N VAL A 361 -18.77 3.07 10.13
CA VAL A 361 -19.69 1.96 10.40
C VAL A 361 -20.09 1.28 9.09
N ILE A 362 -20.43 2.05 8.06
CA ILE A 362 -20.77 1.51 6.72
C ILE A 362 -19.56 0.80 6.12
N ALA A 363 -18.36 1.38 6.20
CA ALA A 363 -17.13 0.77 5.71
C ALA A 363 -16.84 -0.59 6.38
N GLY A 364 -17.04 -0.67 7.71
CA GLY A 364 -16.93 -1.93 8.45
C GLY A 364 -18.02 -2.95 8.08
N ALA A 365 -19.27 -2.52 7.91
CA ALA A 365 -20.36 -3.38 7.47
C ALA A 365 -20.10 -3.98 6.06
N VAL A 366 -19.57 -3.17 5.13
CA VAL A 366 -19.11 -3.62 3.80
C VAL A 366 -17.99 -4.64 3.93
N ALA A 367 -17.01 -4.42 4.83
CA ALA A 367 -15.97 -5.40 5.09
C ALA A 367 -16.54 -6.74 5.63
N GLY A 368 -17.55 -6.68 6.51
CA GLY A 368 -18.30 -7.84 6.99
C GLY A 368 -19.08 -8.58 5.90
N TRP A 369 -19.76 -7.86 5.02
CA TRP A 369 -20.41 -8.43 3.84
C TRP A 369 -19.40 -9.19 2.98
N THR A 370 -18.27 -8.55 2.64
CA THR A 370 -17.23 -9.20 1.82
C THR A 370 -16.58 -10.40 2.52
N LEU A 371 -16.52 -10.44 3.86
CA LEU A 371 -16.07 -11.62 4.62
C LEU A 371 -17.00 -12.80 4.37
N THR A 372 -18.30 -12.62 4.54
CA THR A 372 -19.29 -13.70 4.33
C THR A 372 -19.28 -14.17 2.88
N GLN A 373 -19.16 -13.26 1.90
CA GLN A 373 -19.05 -13.64 0.48
C GLN A 373 -17.80 -14.48 0.19
N ARG A 374 -16.65 -14.09 0.75
CA ARG A 374 -15.38 -14.84 0.61
C ARG A 374 -15.46 -16.24 1.22
N LEU A 375 -16.19 -16.40 2.33
CA LEU A 375 -16.36 -17.70 2.97
C LEU A 375 -17.32 -18.60 2.20
N ARG A 376 -18.33 -18.03 1.54
CA ARG A 376 -19.34 -18.79 0.78
C ARG A 376 -18.85 -19.31 -0.56
N TYR A 377 -18.19 -18.45 -1.33
CA TYR A 377 -17.83 -18.75 -2.71
C TYR A 377 -16.36 -19.12 -2.87
N GLY A 378 -15.50 -18.82 -1.90
CA GLY A 378 -14.06 -18.99 -2.02
C GLY A 378 -13.34 -17.75 -2.57
N ARG A 379 -12.00 -17.83 -2.66
CA ARG A 379 -11.14 -16.68 -2.97
C ARG A 379 -11.32 -16.11 -4.38
N ASP A 380 -11.55 -16.97 -5.37
CA ASP A 380 -11.43 -16.61 -6.80
C ASP A 380 -12.79 -16.26 -7.45
N SER A 381 -13.86 -16.55 -6.74
CA SER A 381 -15.26 -16.52 -7.17
C SER A 381 -16.14 -15.60 -6.32
N ALA A 382 -15.65 -15.05 -5.19
CA ALA A 382 -16.42 -14.15 -4.34
C ALA A 382 -17.01 -12.93 -5.05
N TRP A 383 -16.37 -12.45 -6.11
CA TRP A 383 -16.82 -11.32 -6.94
C TRP A 383 -17.43 -11.75 -8.29
N ARG A 384 -17.40 -13.05 -8.60
CA ARG A 384 -17.92 -13.67 -9.84
C ARG A 384 -18.93 -14.78 -9.52
N ALA A 385 -19.66 -14.63 -8.42
CA ALA A 385 -20.70 -15.57 -8.05
C ALA A 385 -21.84 -15.44 -9.05
N THR A 386 -21.88 -16.32 -10.05
CA THR A 386 -23.08 -16.56 -10.86
C THR A 386 -24.02 -17.48 -10.09
N ARG A 387 -25.31 -17.47 -10.45
CA ARG A 387 -26.37 -18.28 -9.79
C ARG A 387 -26.08 -19.79 -9.70
N LYS A 388 -25.04 -20.30 -10.40
CA LYS A 388 -24.64 -21.71 -10.47
C LYS A 388 -23.41 -22.10 -9.63
N THR A 389 -22.75 -21.17 -8.92
CA THR A 389 -21.62 -21.56 -8.04
C THR A 389 -22.14 -22.20 -6.76
N ALA A 390 -21.73 -23.45 -6.48
CA ALA A 390 -22.07 -24.15 -5.25
C ALA A 390 -21.59 -23.33 -4.03
N ALA A 391 -22.54 -22.79 -3.27
CA ALA A 391 -22.25 -22.01 -2.07
C ALA A 391 -22.17 -22.94 -0.87
N THR A 392 -21.07 -22.89 -0.11
CA THR A 392 -20.99 -23.55 1.19
C THR A 392 -21.45 -22.57 2.27
N GLU A 393 -22.42 -22.95 3.10
CA GLU A 393 -22.82 -22.09 4.22
C GLU A 393 -21.70 -22.04 5.28
N PRO A 394 -21.16 -20.85 5.61
CA PRO A 394 -20.15 -20.75 6.65
C PRO A 394 -20.77 -20.94 8.04
N ALA A 395 -20.03 -21.64 8.90
CA ALA A 395 -20.40 -21.81 10.31
C ALA A 395 -20.52 -20.45 11.02
N TRP A 396 -21.57 -20.27 11.82
CA TRP A 396 -21.81 -19.03 12.58
C TRP A 396 -20.61 -18.64 13.44
N THR A 397 -20.02 -19.62 14.13
CA THR A 397 -18.83 -19.41 14.97
C THR A 397 -17.67 -18.83 14.18
N LEU A 398 -17.42 -19.31 12.96
CA LEU A 398 -16.34 -18.79 12.12
C LEU A 398 -16.60 -17.35 11.68
N VAL A 399 -17.84 -17.03 11.32
CA VAL A 399 -18.24 -15.68 10.88
C VAL A 399 -18.11 -14.68 12.03
N ILE A 400 -18.71 -14.99 13.19
CA ILE A 400 -18.71 -14.11 14.36
C ILE A 400 -17.29 -13.95 14.91
N LEU A 401 -16.53 -15.04 15.09
CA LEU A 401 -15.17 -14.97 15.61
C LEU A 401 -14.25 -14.20 14.67
N SER A 402 -14.36 -14.39 13.35
CA SER A 402 -13.58 -13.61 12.38
C SER A 402 -13.98 -12.14 12.39
N GLY A 403 -15.28 -11.83 12.55
CA GLY A 403 -15.78 -10.46 12.67
C GLY A 403 -15.26 -9.76 13.92
N LEU A 404 -15.30 -10.43 15.08
CA LEU A 404 -14.80 -9.88 16.33
C LEU A 404 -13.28 -9.66 16.31
N LEU A 405 -12.52 -10.63 15.79
CA LEU A 405 -11.06 -10.52 15.63
C LEU A 405 -10.65 -9.44 14.62
N SER A 406 -11.54 -9.02 13.73
CA SER A 406 -11.24 -7.94 12.77
C SER A 406 -11.09 -6.57 13.43
N GLY A 407 -11.78 -6.34 14.56
CA GLY A 407 -11.72 -5.09 15.31
C GLY A 407 -10.32 -4.77 15.82
N PRO A 408 -9.70 -5.60 16.68
CA PRO A 408 -8.35 -5.37 17.17
C PRO A 408 -7.32 -5.20 16.05
N VAL A 409 -7.46 -5.91 14.93
CA VAL A 409 -6.56 -5.76 13.76
C VAL A 409 -6.73 -4.39 13.11
N ALA A 410 -7.97 -3.94 12.89
CA ALA A 410 -8.21 -2.62 12.31
C ALA A 410 -7.80 -1.50 13.25
N GLY A 411 -8.12 -1.63 14.54
CA GLY A 411 -7.75 -0.68 15.58
C GLY A 411 -6.24 -0.54 15.72
N THR A 412 -5.51 -1.64 15.82
CA THR A 412 -4.03 -1.60 15.85
C THR A 412 -3.45 -1.01 14.56
N THR A 413 -4.01 -1.33 13.39
CA THR A 413 -3.56 -0.76 12.11
C THR A 413 -3.76 0.77 12.08
N LEU A 414 -4.95 1.25 12.44
CA LEU A 414 -5.27 2.68 12.43
C LEU A 414 -4.53 3.45 13.54
N ALA A 415 -4.31 2.84 14.71
CA ALA A 415 -3.47 3.39 15.76
C ALA A 415 -2.02 3.59 15.28
N LEU A 416 -1.43 2.57 14.63
CA LEU A 416 -0.09 2.68 14.06
C LEU A 416 -0.01 3.77 12.99
N LEU A 417 -1.02 3.86 12.12
CA LEU A 417 -1.10 4.94 11.13
C LEU A 417 -1.20 6.31 11.80
N ALA A 418 -2.08 6.47 12.79
CA ALA A 418 -2.23 7.70 13.58
C ALA A 418 -0.90 8.11 14.22
N TRP A 419 -0.22 7.16 14.89
CA TRP A 419 1.09 7.39 15.52
C TRP A 419 2.14 7.86 14.52
N THR A 420 2.25 7.19 13.36
CA THR A 420 3.22 7.60 12.32
C THR A 420 2.85 8.89 11.60
N SER A 421 1.57 9.30 11.65
CA SER A 421 1.08 10.51 10.97
C SER A 421 1.30 11.80 11.76
N GLY A 422 1.60 11.67 13.06
CA GLY A 422 1.86 12.77 13.97
C GLY A 422 3.34 13.00 14.22
N GLY A 423 3.67 14.16 14.79
CA GLY A 423 5.03 14.58 15.07
C GLY A 423 5.14 16.04 15.46
N ALA A 424 6.36 16.49 15.76
CA ALA A 424 6.65 17.89 16.06
C ALA A 424 6.86 18.69 14.75
N LEU A 425 6.30 19.90 14.69
CA LEU A 425 6.63 20.91 13.67
C LEU A 425 7.49 22.05 14.24
N GLY A 426 7.79 22.02 15.53
CA GLY A 426 8.59 23.03 16.21
C GLY A 426 8.58 22.84 17.73
N SER A 427 8.96 23.87 18.45
CA SER A 427 8.98 23.89 19.92
C SER A 427 7.65 24.37 20.52
N GLY A 428 7.50 24.24 21.85
CA GLY A 428 6.34 24.76 22.59
C GLY A 428 5.02 24.18 22.09
N ARG A 429 4.12 25.04 21.60
CA ARG A 429 2.79 24.62 21.12
C ARG A 429 2.83 23.75 19.88
N LEU A 430 3.87 23.82 19.05
CA LEU A 430 3.99 22.99 17.83
C LEU A 430 4.74 21.67 18.05
N SER A 431 5.01 21.33 19.32
CA SER A 431 5.73 20.11 19.69
C SER A 431 4.94 18.82 19.50
N HIS A 432 3.61 18.91 19.42
CA HIS A 432 2.75 17.74 19.20
C HIS A 432 1.61 18.07 18.24
N ILE A 433 1.60 17.38 17.08
CA ILE A 433 0.58 17.53 16.05
C ILE A 433 0.19 16.13 15.56
N GLY A 434 -1.11 15.92 15.38
CA GLY A 434 -1.70 14.67 14.88
C GLY A 434 -2.71 14.05 15.84
N PRO A 435 -3.28 12.89 15.46
CA PRO A 435 -4.30 12.19 16.24
C PRO A 435 -3.70 11.45 17.44
N ASP A 436 -4.48 11.29 18.52
CA ASP A 436 -4.10 10.38 19.61
C ASP A 436 -4.22 8.92 19.15
N PRO A 437 -3.10 8.18 19.03
CA PRO A 437 -3.10 6.81 18.52
C PRO A 437 -3.93 5.83 19.36
N ILE A 438 -3.97 6.03 20.68
CA ILE A 438 -4.65 5.09 21.57
C ILE A 438 -6.17 5.24 21.42
N GLN A 439 -6.66 6.48 21.46
CA GLN A 439 -8.09 6.76 21.25
C GLN A 439 -8.56 6.30 19.87
N VAL A 440 -7.82 6.65 18.80
CA VAL A 440 -8.14 6.21 17.44
C VAL A 440 -8.16 4.68 17.37
N GLY A 441 -7.17 4.01 17.98
CA GLY A 441 -7.08 2.55 17.99
C GLY A 441 -8.24 1.86 18.70
N VAL A 442 -8.58 2.31 19.91
CA VAL A 442 -9.65 1.74 20.72
C VAL A 442 -11.02 1.94 20.05
N VAL A 443 -11.31 3.17 19.62
CA VAL A 443 -12.58 3.48 18.95
C VAL A 443 -12.71 2.71 17.65
N ALA A 444 -11.66 2.70 16.81
CA ALA A 444 -11.67 1.91 15.58
C ALA A 444 -11.85 0.40 15.84
N ALA A 445 -11.22 -0.14 16.90
CA ALA A 445 -11.37 -1.55 17.24
C ALA A 445 -12.82 -1.91 17.57
N ILE A 446 -13.50 -1.08 18.36
CA ILE A 446 -14.90 -1.28 18.75
C ILE A 446 -15.81 -1.11 17.55
N VAL A 447 -15.69 -0.01 16.81
CA VAL A 447 -16.53 0.30 15.64
C VAL A 447 -16.42 -0.81 14.59
N VAL A 448 -15.20 -1.26 14.28
CA VAL A 448 -14.98 -2.32 13.30
C VAL A 448 -15.48 -3.67 13.81
N ALA A 449 -15.20 -4.04 15.07
CA ALA A 449 -15.69 -5.31 15.63
C ALA A 449 -17.21 -5.43 15.53
N VAL A 450 -17.94 -4.36 15.88
CA VAL A 450 -19.41 -4.33 15.86
C VAL A 450 -19.91 -4.32 14.41
N SER A 451 -19.48 -3.35 13.60
CA SER A 451 -19.99 -3.18 12.23
C SER A 451 -19.68 -4.36 11.31
N VAL A 452 -18.47 -4.94 11.39
CA VAL A 452 -18.11 -6.14 10.61
C VAL A 452 -18.95 -7.33 11.05
N SER A 453 -19.15 -7.53 12.36
CA SER A 453 -19.94 -8.66 12.86
C SER A 453 -21.40 -8.55 12.43
N VAL A 454 -21.99 -7.36 12.54
CA VAL A 454 -23.36 -7.07 12.09
C VAL A 454 -23.49 -7.26 10.58
N GLY A 455 -22.59 -6.65 9.78
CA GLY A 455 -22.61 -6.78 8.33
C GLY A 455 -22.44 -8.24 7.87
N ALA A 456 -21.55 -8.98 8.49
CA ALA A 456 -21.31 -10.39 8.19
C ALA A 456 -22.51 -11.27 8.57
N ALA A 457 -23.12 -11.04 9.74
CA ALA A 457 -24.29 -11.76 10.23
C ALA A 457 -25.55 -11.47 9.39
N ALA A 458 -25.81 -10.20 9.06
CA ALA A 458 -26.91 -9.79 8.21
C ALA A 458 -26.81 -10.46 6.82
N THR A 459 -25.64 -10.39 6.19
CA THR A 459 -25.37 -11.05 4.90
C THR A 459 -25.63 -12.55 4.96
N ARG A 460 -25.27 -13.18 6.08
CA ARG A 460 -25.49 -14.60 6.28
C ARG A 460 -26.98 -14.92 6.41
N ALA A 461 -27.71 -14.14 7.21
CA ALA A 461 -29.13 -14.35 7.53
C ALA A 461 -30.07 -14.08 6.35
N PHE A 462 -29.86 -12.99 5.59
CA PHE A 462 -30.75 -12.63 4.49
C PHE A 462 -30.73 -13.62 3.33
N SER A 463 -29.60 -14.26 3.04
CA SER A 463 -29.53 -15.25 1.96
C SER A 463 -30.09 -16.63 2.30
N ARG A 464 -30.63 -16.82 3.52
CA ARG A 464 -31.39 -18.04 3.86
C ARG A 464 -32.87 -17.95 3.49
N ARG A 465 -33.35 -16.74 3.18
CA ARG A 465 -34.78 -16.46 2.90
C ARG A 465 -35.08 -16.29 1.41
N SER A 466 -34.07 -16.38 0.55
CA SER A 466 -34.14 -16.33 -0.91
C SER A 466 -33.73 -17.67 -1.49
#